data_AF-A0A9D2HN79-F1
#
_entry.id   AF-A0A9D2HN79-F1
#
_cell.length_a   1.000
_cell.length_b   1.000
_cell.length_c   1.000
_cell.angle_alpha   90.00
_cell.angle_beta   90.00
_cell.angle_gamma   90.00
#
_symmetry.space_group_name_H-M   'P 1'
#
loop_
_entity.id
_entity.type
_entity.pdbx_description
1 polymer ?
#
loop_
_entity_poly.entity_id
_entity_poly.type
_entity_poly.pdbx_seq_one_letter_code
_entity_poly.pdbx_strand_id
1 'polypeptide(L)'
;MGRYYTIVNVDKREELSRPGGLKMAEWCYHGAFKVQALLNLLAGPWKGDRVFVLTYRANPEEEPYGKALAEVLRETGAENLRRYVDDHYREVDPDEVDAEDHGYRYIYNHDLRVFLDLQHCPAARDDIAPLPLLLAMGFLGAGDGGDFDLITTEMEEMVGSWCDSVRSLEVRKEPLPGVDYAEFRPDFTATEPGRFYLVVNVDKREQFCSEDSKLMNWAYTKAGMVTYLLGLLAGPWKGDRVYVVAHDAPSGWEFPENDELCDTLAQSEEKTLFAYAAAHFKNPGGEDKDIHETGRAIRYIYNHALKVYIDIAHCPQLKEHWTSTAPLPLLLALGHHGDMEGDFEAGNNGFAHVGTWCATARSIEVSKEPLPGVDYPEFRPDFMEKEYMDDWLREQKEAASS
;
A
#
# COMPACT_ATOMS: atom_id res chain seq x y z
N MET A 1 12.21 -6.06 -1.30
CA MET A 1 11.07 -6.59 -2.10
C MET A 1 10.23 -7.46 -1.19
N GLY A 2 8.90 -7.30 -1.19
CA GLY A 2 8.01 -7.97 -0.23
C GLY A 2 7.50 -9.35 -0.66
N ARG A 3 6.79 -10.01 0.27
CA ARG A 3 6.06 -11.25 0.00
C ARG A 3 4.67 -10.94 -0.54
N TYR A 4 4.37 -11.48 -1.71
CA TYR A 4 3.06 -11.42 -2.32
C TYR A 4 2.25 -12.66 -1.98
N TYR A 5 0.96 -12.45 -1.72
CA TYR A 5 0.04 -13.50 -1.28
C TYR A 5 -1.15 -13.59 -2.22
N THR A 6 -1.64 -14.82 -2.39
CA THR A 6 -2.82 -15.13 -3.20
C THR A 6 -3.77 -16.03 -2.43
N ILE A 7 -5.06 -16.01 -2.76
CA ILE A 7 -6.06 -16.87 -2.11
C ILE A 7 -6.35 -18.04 -3.04
N VAL A 8 -6.18 -19.25 -2.54
CA VAL A 8 -6.21 -20.48 -3.34
C VAL A 8 -7.23 -21.45 -2.76
N ASN A 9 -8.15 -21.94 -3.57
CA ASN A 9 -8.97 -23.11 -3.26
C ASN A 9 -8.36 -24.35 -3.93
N VAL A 10 -7.76 -25.22 -3.11
CA VAL A 10 -7.07 -26.45 -3.55
C VAL A 10 -8.04 -27.50 -4.08
N ASP A 11 -9.22 -27.60 -3.47
CA ASP A 11 -10.19 -28.64 -3.83
C ASP A 11 -10.84 -28.37 -5.20
N LYS A 12 -11.05 -27.10 -5.53
CA LYS A 12 -11.61 -26.67 -6.84
C LYS A 12 -10.56 -26.32 -7.88
N ARG A 13 -9.30 -26.20 -7.49
CA ARG A 13 -8.19 -25.70 -8.32
C ARG A 13 -8.47 -24.29 -8.85
N GLU A 14 -8.87 -23.42 -7.95
CA GLU A 14 -9.21 -22.02 -8.24
C GLU A 14 -8.28 -21.09 -7.46
N GLU A 15 -7.90 -19.99 -8.10
CA GLU A 15 -7.11 -18.92 -7.50
C GLU A 15 -7.86 -17.60 -7.63
N LEU A 16 -8.05 -16.88 -6.52
CA LEU A 16 -8.56 -15.51 -6.54
C LEU A 16 -7.36 -14.56 -6.66
N SER A 17 -7.02 -14.21 -7.90
CA SER A 17 -5.93 -13.30 -8.27
C SER A 17 -6.46 -12.04 -8.96
N ARG A 18 -5.68 -10.95 -8.94
CA ARG A 18 -5.79 -9.78 -9.83
C ARG A 18 -4.37 -9.27 -10.15
N PRO A 19 -4.17 -8.50 -11.24
CA PRO A 19 -2.84 -8.21 -11.76
C PRO A 19 -2.13 -7.20 -10.83
N GLY A 20 -0.94 -7.57 -10.40
CA GLY A 20 -0.11 -6.77 -9.50
C GLY A 20 0.04 -7.46 -8.15
N GLY A 21 1.24 -7.95 -7.87
CA GLY A 21 1.57 -8.57 -6.60
C GLY A 21 1.35 -7.59 -5.47
N LEU A 22 0.29 -7.82 -4.68
CA LEU A 22 0.05 -7.10 -3.44
C LEU A 22 0.55 -7.92 -2.26
N LYS A 23 1.22 -7.25 -1.34
CA LYS A 23 1.57 -7.81 -0.02
C LYS A 23 0.30 -7.99 0.78
N MET A 24 0.33 -8.88 1.76
CA MET A 24 -0.86 -9.20 2.54
C MET A 24 -1.38 -7.99 3.33
N ALA A 25 -0.51 -7.16 3.91
CA ALA A 25 -0.93 -5.93 4.58
C ALA A 25 -1.82 -5.07 3.67
N GLU A 26 -1.44 -4.89 2.40
CA GLU A 26 -2.13 -4.03 1.42
C GLU A 26 -3.56 -4.45 1.05
N TRP A 27 -4.05 -5.62 1.49
CA TRP A 27 -5.42 -6.05 1.16
C TRP A 27 -6.16 -6.79 2.28
N CYS A 28 -5.53 -7.03 3.43
CA CYS A 28 -6.11 -7.86 4.48
C CYS A 28 -7.02 -7.12 5.47
N TYR A 29 -7.48 -5.91 5.18
CA TYR A 29 -8.35 -5.12 6.06
C TYR A 29 -9.83 -5.53 5.96
N HIS A 30 -10.63 -5.31 7.02
CA HIS A 30 -12.04 -5.75 7.12
C HIS A 30 -12.93 -5.32 5.94
N GLY A 31 -12.72 -4.13 5.38
CA GLY A 31 -13.49 -3.59 4.26
C GLY A 31 -12.93 -3.91 2.87
N ALA A 32 -11.75 -4.54 2.79
CA ALA A 32 -11.09 -4.76 1.51
C ALA A 32 -11.87 -5.77 0.65
N PHE A 33 -11.95 -5.50 -0.66
CA PHE A 33 -12.73 -6.32 -1.59
C PHE A 33 -12.34 -7.81 -1.52
N LYS A 34 -11.03 -8.11 -1.33
CA LYS A 34 -10.53 -9.49 -1.23
C LYS A 34 -11.02 -10.21 0.03
N VAL A 35 -11.13 -9.49 1.14
CA VAL A 35 -11.64 -10.06 2.40
C VAL A 35 -13.13 -10.34 2.26
N GLN A 36 -13.89 -9.42 1.66
CA GLN A 36 -15.31 -9.63 1.39
C GLN A 36 -15.54 -10.81 0.43
N ALA A 37 -14.78 -10.87 -0.66
CA ALA A 37 -14.79 -12.00 -1.59
C ALA A 37 -14.48 -13.33 -0.89
N LEU A 38 -13.44 -13.37 -0.05
CA LEU A 38 -13.08 -14.57 0.73
C LEU A 38 -14.23 -15.01 1.65
N LEU A 39 -14.85 -14.07 2.37
CA LEU A 39 -15.99 -14.36 3.25
C LEU A 39 -17.18 -14.91 2.46
N ASN A 40 -17.52 -14.27 1.33
CA ASN A 40 -18.64 -14.67 0.47
C ASN A 40 -18.40 -16.06 -0.12
N LEU A 41 -17.18 -16.34 -0.58
CA LEU A 41 -16.79 -17.66 -1.09
C LEU A 41 -16.90 -18.73 0.00
N LEU A 42 -16.35 -18.49 1.20
CA LEU A 42 -16.39 -19.44 2.31
C LEU A 42 -17.80 -19.62 2.91
N ALA A 43 -18.67 -18.62 2.80
CA ALA A 43 -20.07 -18.74 3.19
C ALA A 43 -20.89 -19.58 2.18
N GLY A 44 -20.43 -19.66 0.92
CA GLY A 44 -21.16 -20.29 -0.17
C GLY A 44 -20.31 -21.26 -0.99
N PRO A 45 -19.85 -20.89 -2.21
CA PRO A 45 -19.26 -21.83 -3.15
C PRO A 45 -18.04 -22.63 -2.66
N TRP A 46 -17.25 -22.08 -1.74
CA TRP A 46 -16.04 -22.67 -1.17
C TRP A 46 -16.26 -23.19 0.27
N LYS A 47 -17.50 -23.27 0.75
CA LYS A 47 -17.81 -23.77 2.09
C LYS A 47 -17.34 -25.22 2.25
N GLY A 48 -16.48 -25.46 3.24
CA GLY A 48 -15.93 -26.78 3.57
C GLY A 48 -14.72 -27.21 2.73
N ASP A 49 -14.24 -26.35 1.83
CA ASP A 49 -13.07 -26.62 0.99
C ASP A 49 -11.76 -26.25 1.70
N ARG A 50 -10.65 -26.75 1.17
CA ARG A 50 -9.28 -26.31 1.53
C ARG A 50 -8.93 -25.00 0.84
N VAL A 51 -9.11 -23.90 1.55
CA VAL A 51 -8.81 -22.54 1.09
C VAL A 51 -7.64 -21.94 1.88
N PHE A 52 -6.58 -21.51 1.20
CA PHE A 52 -5.37 -20.99 1.84
C PHE A 52 -4.98 -19.64 1.28
N VAL A 53 -4.31 -18.84 2.09
CA VAL A 53 -3.61 -17.63 1.63
C VAL A 53 -2.13 -17.94 1.47
N LEU A 54 -1.65 -18.01 0.24
CA LEU A 54 -0.39 -18.66 -0.09
C LEU A 54 0.64 -17.66 -0.61
N THR A 55 1.89 -17.80 -0.16
CA THR A 55 3.05 -17.18 -0.79
C THR A 55 4.04 -18.22 -1.34
N TYR A 56 4.98 -17.77 -2.17
CA TYR A 56 5.97 -18.63 -2.83
C TYR A 56 6.97 -19.30 -1.88
N ARG A 57 7.05 -18.83 -0.61
CA ARG A 57 7.96 -19.34 0.42
C ARG A 57 7.35 -20.33 1.41
N ALA A 58 6.09 -20.73 1.23
CA ALA A 58 5.45 -21.68 2.13
C ALA A 58 6.23 -23.01 2.20
N ASN A 59 6.55 -23.45 3.42
CA ASN A 59 7.38 -24.63 3.68
C ASN A 59 6.63 -25.62 4.59
N PRO A 60 6.52 -26.92 4.22
CA PRO A 60 5.83 -27.92 5.03
C PRO A 60 6.50 -28.23 6.39
N GLU A 61 7.74 -27.79 6.61
CA GLU A 61 8.43 -27.93 7.90
C GLU A 61 8.07 -26.84 8.92
N GLU A 62 7.29 -25.83 8.52
CA GLU A 62 6.89 -24.72 9.39
C GLU A 62 5.57 -25.03 10.13
N GLU A 63 5.57 -24.83 11.44
CA GLU A 63 4.33 -24.70 12.22
C GLU A 63 3.76 -23.28 12.04
N PRO A 64 2.44 -23.07 12.11
CA PRO A 64 1.38 -24.05 12.44
C PRO A 64 0.67 -24.68 11.23
N TYR A 65 1.08 -24.38 9.99
CA TYR A 65 0.35 -24.80 8.78
C TYR A 65 0.99 -25.97 8.02
N GLY A 66 2.17 -26.43 8.45
CA GLY A 66 3.01 -27.37 7.71
C GLY A 66 2.34 -28.69 7.37
N LYS A 67 1.46 -29.20 8.24
CA LYS A 67 0.71 -30.44 8.01
C LYS A 67 -0.29 -30.29 6.85
N ALA A 68 -1.11 -29.25 6.84
CA ALA A 68 -2.02 -28.96 5.72
C ALA A 68 -1.24 -28.82 4.40
N LEU A 69 -0.11 -28.09 4.41
CA LEU A 69 0.70 -27.93 3.22
C LEU A 69 1.32 -29.27 2.76
N ALA A 70 1.86 -30.07 3.67
CA ALA A 70 2.44 -31.37 3.35
C ALA A 70 1.39 -32.33 2.76
N GLU A 71 0.15 -32.30 3.26
CA GLU A 71 -0.96 -33.07 2.68
C GLU A 71 -1.20 -32.68 1.22
N VAL A 72 -1.32 -31.38 0.94
CA VAL A 72 -1.58 -30.86 -0.41
C VAL A 72 -0.42 -31.14 -1.36
N LEU A 73 0.83 -30.94 -0.94
CA LEU A 73 2.02 -31.22 -1.76
C LEU A 73 2.08 -32.71 -2.14
N ARG A 74 1.76 -33.61 -1.20
CA ARG A 74 1.69 -35.05 -1.46
C ARG A 74 0.58 -35.42 -2.45
N GLU A 75 -0.59 -34.78 -2.36
CA GLU A 75 -1.70 -35.03 -3.28
C GLU A 75 -1.46 -34.52 -4.70
N THR A 76 -0.84 -33.34 -4.81
CA THR A 76 -0.54 -32.70 -6.09
C THR A 76 0.74 -33.23 -6.73
N GLY A 77 1.65 -33.80 -5.92
CA GLY A 77 3.02 -34.15 -6.34
C GLY A 77 3.90 -32.93 -6.57
N ALA A 78 3.48 -31.74 -6.11
CA ALA A 78 4.20 -30.49 -6.28
C ALA A 78 5.37 -30.39 -5.29
N GLU A 79 6.47 -29.79 -5.73
CA GLU A 79 7.57 -29.38 -4.83
C GLU A 79 7.28 -28.02 -4.17
N ASN A 80 6.54 -27.15 -4.87
CA ASN A 80 6.15 -25.83 -4.39
C ASN A 80 4.70 -25.55 -4.80
N LEU A 81 3.81 -25.36 -3.83
CA LEU A 81 2.39 -25.22 -4.10
C LEU A 81 2.08 -23.94 -4.88
N ARG A 82 2.75 -22.82 -4.58
CA ARG A 82 2.48 -21.54 -5.27
C ARG A 82 2.77 -21.64 -6.76
N ARG A 83 3.93 -22.18 -7.11
CA ARG A 83 4.30 -22.42 -8.51
C ARG A 83 3.34 -23.41 -9.20
N TYR A 84 2.91 -24.44 -8.48
CA TYR A 84 1.95 -25.40 -9.01
C TYR A 84 0.59 -24.73 -9.29
N VAL A 85 0.14 -23.82 -8.43
CA VAL A 85 -1.09 -23.04 -8.64
C VAL A 85 -0.99 -22.23 -9.92
N ASP A 86 0.12 -21.50 -10.14
CA ASP A 86 0.34 -20.67 -11.34
C ASP A 86 0.16 -21.48 -12.65
N ASP A 87 0.61 -22.74 -12.66
CA ASP A 87 0.61 -23.59 -13.85
C ASP A 87 -0.69 -24.39 -14.03
N HIS A 88 -1.48 -24.59 -12.96
CA HIS A 88 -2.54 -25.61 -12.95
C HIS A 88 -3.91 -25.14 -12.46
N TYR A 89 -4.01 -23.96 -11.85
CA TYR A 89 -5.26 -23.48 -11.26
C TYR A 89 -5.90 -22.45 -12.17
N ARG A 90 -7.23 -22.41 -12.15
CA ARG A 90 -8.00 -21.40 -12.87
C ARG A 90 -8.05 -20.13 -12.03
N GLU A 91 -7.58 -19.02 -12.61
CA GLU A 91 -7.83 -17.70 -12.04
C GLU A 91 -9.33 -17.39 -12.13
N VAL A 92 -9.91 -16.98 -11.00
CA VAL A 92 -11.28 -16.48 -10.92
C VAL A 92 -11.21 -14.97 -10.93
N ASP A 93 -11.77 -14.35 -11.97
CA ASP A 93 -11.77 -12.90 -12.12
C ASP A 93 -12.55 -12.26 -10.96
N PRO A 94 -12.03 -11.20 -10.30
CA PRO A 94 -12.78 -10.47 -9.29
C PRO A 94 -14.12 -9.91 -9.76
N ASP A 95 -14.32 -9.69 -11.06
CA ASP A 95 -15.62 -9.30 -11.60
C ASP A 95 -16.62 -10.48 -11.64
N GLU A 96 -16.14 -11.73 -11.54
CA GLU A 96 -16.96 -12.96 -11.39
C GLU A 96 -17.22 -13.33 -9.93
N VAL A 97 -16.53 -12.70 -8.97
CA VAL A 97 -16.65 -13.00 -7.56
C VAL A 97 -17.47 -11.94 -6.84
N ASP A 98 -18.51 -12.40 -6.16
CA ASP A 98 -19.28 -11.55 -5.25
C ASP A 98 -18.38 -11.04 -4.12
N ALA A 99 -18.12 -9.73 -4.12
CA ALA A 99 -17.34 -9.02 -3.13
C ALA A 99 -18.17 -7.96 -2.38
N GLU A 100 -19.50 -8.02 -2.48
CA GLU A 100 -20.38 -7.13 -1.72
C GLU A 100 -20.33 -7.47 -0.22
N ASP A 101 -20.50 -6.45 0.64
CA ASP A 101 -20.66 -6.67 2.08
C ASP A 101 -22.06 -7.22 2.36
N HIS A 102 -22.12 -8.52 2.64
CA HIS A 102 -23.37 -9.21 3.00
C HIS A 102 -23.70 -9.09 4.50
N GLY A 103 -22.93 -8.37 5.30
CA GLY A 103 -23.12 -8.25 6.74
C GLY A 103 -22.78 -9.54 7.49
N TYR A 104 -21.77 -10.28 7.01
CA TYR A 104 -21.22 -11.40 7.77
C TYR A 104 -20.54 -10.90 9.03
N ARG A 105 -20.73 -11.62 10.14
CA ARG A 105 -20.26 -11.21 11.46
C ARG A 105 -19.51 -12.32 12.19
N TYR A 106 -19.96 -13.56 12.04
CA TYR A 106 -19.42 -14.69 12.80
C TYR A 106 -18.68 -15.64 11.88
N ILE A 107 -17.49 -16.07 12.31
CA ILE A 107 -16.73 -17.14 11.64
C ILE A 107 -16.45 -18.22 12.68
N TYR A 108 -17.03 -19.39 12.49
CA TYR A 108 -16.84 -20.54 13.36
C TYR A 108 -15.73 -21.43 12.82
N ASN A 109 -14.89 -21.95 13.71
CA ASN A 109 -14.01 -23.06 13.42
C ASN A 109 -14.47 -24.25 14.29
N HIS A 110 -15.14 -25.21 13.65
CA HIS A 110 -15.79 -26.31 14.38
C HIS A 110 -14.80 -27.30 14.99
N ASP A 111 -13.65 -27.52 14.34
CA ASP A 111 -12.63 -28.45 14.85
C ASP A 111 -11.92 -27.87 16.08
N LEU A 112 -11.61 -26.57 16.05
CA LEU A 112 -11.01 -25.86 17.18
C LEU A 112 -12.04 -25.49 18.27
N ARG A 113 -13.33 -25.60 17.98
CA ARG A 113 -14.45 -25.18 18.84
C ARG A 113 -14.34 -23.72 19.30
N VAL A 114 -13.94 -22.86 18.38
CA VAL A 114 -13.87 -21.41 18.59
C VAL A 114 -14.69 -20.65 17.56
N PHE A 115 -14.98 -19.39 17.84
CA PHE A 115 -15.60 -18.49 16.87
C PHE A 115 -14.98 -17.09 16.94
N LEU A 116 -14.95 -16.40 15.81
CA LEU A 116 -14.67 -14.98 15.69
C LEU A 116 -16.00 -14.22 15.65
N ASP A 117 -16.13 -13.16 16.45
CA ASP A 117 -17.12 -12.10 16.22
C ASP A 117 -16.38 -10.91 15.61
N LEU A 118 -16.58 -10.66 14.31
CA LEU A 118 -15.91 -9.60 13.58
C LEU A 118 -16.23 -8.19 14.11
N GLN A 119 -17.31 -8.01 14.90
CA GLN A 119 -17.57 -6.74 15.59
C GLN A 119 -16.69 -6.52 16.83
N HIS A 120 -16.13 -7.59 17.39
CA HIS A 120 -15.19 -7.50 18.50
C HIS A 120 -13.74 -7.49 18.02
N CYS A 121 -13.50 -7.71 16.73
CA CYS A 121 -12.22 -7.42 16.09
C CYS A 121 -12.08 -5.90 15.89
N PRO A 122 -10.86 -5.35 16.00
CA PRO A 122 -10.57 -3.99 15.60
C PRO A 122 -11.02 -3.74 14.14
N ALA A 123 -11.57 -2.56 13.81
CA ALA A 123 -12.20 -2.28 12.50
C ALA A 123 -11.82 -0.91 11.88
N ALA A 124 -10.74 -0.28 12.35
CA ALA A 124 -10.14 0.90 11.73
C ALA A 124 -9.38 0.53 10.44
N ARG A 125 -8.92 1.55 9.70
CA ARG A 125 -8.13 1.39 8.46
C ARG A 125 -6.85 0.57 8.65
N ASP A 126 -6.35 0.54 9.88
CA ASP A 126 -5.10 -0.08 10.28
C ASP A 126 -5.32 -1.51 10.83
N ASP A 127 -6.58 -1.92 10.94
CA ASP A 127 -6.97 -3.16 11.58
C ASP A 127 -7.14 -4.28 10.55
N ILE A 128 -6.43 -5.38 10.80
CA ILE A 128 -6.33 -6.51 9.88
C ILE A 128 -7.52 -7.43 10.11
N ALA A 129 -8.25 -7.73 9.04
CA ALA A 129 -9.20 -8.82 9.06
C ALA A 129 -8.48 -10.12 9.45
N PRO A 130 -8.94 -10.82 10.48
CA PRO A 130 -8.17 -11.94 11.04
C PRO A 130 -8.10 -13.14 10.10
N LEU A 131 -9.14 -13.35 9.29
CA LEU A 131 -9.29 -14.57 8.50
C LEU A 131 -8.15 -14.80 7.49
N PRO A 132 -7.73 -13.82 6.66
CA PRO A 132 -6.56 -13.97 5.79
C PRO A 132 -5.29 -14.46 6.51
N LEU A 133 -4.98 -13.89 7.69
CA LEU A 133 -3.80 -14.28 8.47
C LEU A 133 -3.95 -15.68 9.06
N LEU A 134 -5.12 -16.03 9.58
CA LEU A 134 -5.38 -17.36 10.14
C LEU A 134 -5.28 -18.48 9.09
N LEU A 135 -5.46 -18.14 7.81
CA LEU A 135 -5.34 -19.04 6.66
C LEU A 135 -4.02 -18.89 5.90
N ALA A 136 -3.08 -18.09 6.39
CA ALA A 136 -1.85 -17.81 5.69
C ALA A 136 -0.82 -18.97 5.80
N MET A 137 -0.18 -19.27 4.68
CA MET A 137 0.94 -20.20 4.57
C MET A 137 2.17 -19.47 4.05
N GLY A 138 3.31 -19.66 4.72
CA GLY A 138 4.58 -19.02 4.36
C GLY A 138 4.78 -17.64 4.96
N PHE A 139 4.14 -17.36 6.11
CA PHE A 139 4.46 -16.20 6.93
C PHE A 139 5.61 -16.57 7.89
N LEU A 140 6.72 -15.80 7.88
CA LEU A 140 7.92 -16.07 8.69
C LEU A 140 8.25 -14.91 9.65
N GLY A 141 7.22 -14.21 10.12
CA GLY A 141 7.37 -13.15 11.10
C GLY A 141 7.69 -11.76 10.55
N ALA A 142 7.94 -10.84 11.48
CA ALA A 142 8.34 -9.46 11.24
C ALA A 142 9.65 -9.36 10.44
N GLY A 143 9.70 -8.51 9.40
CA GLY A 143 10.91 -8.17 8.66
C GLY A 143 11.03 -8.73 7.23
N ASP A 144 10.14 -9.61 6.77
CA ASP A 144 10.21 -10.16 5.40
C ASP A 144 9.34 -9.39 4.38
N GLY A 145 9.22 -8.08 4.60
CA GLY A 145 8.67 -7.14 3.62
C GLY A 145 7.18 -7.32 3.33
N GLY A 146 6.43 -7.92 4.26
CA GLY A 146 4.96 -8.01 4.21
C GLY A 146 4.22 -6.80 4.80
N ASP A 147 4.95 -5.77 5.24
CA ASP A 147 4.44 -4.63 6.04
C ASP A 147 3.76 -5.05 7.35
N PHE A 148 4.13 -6.24 7.87
CA PHE A 148 3.72 -6.76 9.18
C PHE A 148 4.90 -6.82 10.15
N ASP A 149 5.78 -5.82 10.10
CA ASP A 149 7.05 -5.82 10.83
C ASP A 149 6.88 -5.78 12.37
N LEU A 150 5.65 -5.83 12.88
CA LEU A 150 5.35 -5.69 14.31
C LEU A 150 4.20 -6.59 14.80
N ILE A 151 3.89 -7.69 14.10
CA ILE A 151 3.08 -8.77 14.69
C ILE A 151 3.80 -9.25 15.94
N THR A 152 3.14 -9.21 17.11
CA THR A 152 3.77 -9.70 18.35
C THR A 152 4.07 -11.19 18.21
N THR A 153 5.06 -11.72 18.92
CA THR A 153 5.37 -13.17 18.87
C THR A 153 4.13 -14.03 19.15
N GLU A 154 3.22 -13.57 20.02
CA GLU A 154 1.93 -14.25 20.28
C GLU A 154 1.00 -14.25 19.05
N MET A 155 0.99 -13.18 18.27
CA MET A 155 0.21 -13.10 17.03
C MET A 155 0.87 -13.90 15.90
N GLU A 156 2.21 -13.98 15.83
CA GLU A 156 2.93 -14.79 14.84
C GLU A 156 2.53 -16.27 14.95
N GLU A 157 2.38 -16.78 16.18
CA GLU A 157 1.91 -18.14 16.46
C GLU A 157 0.47 -18.39 15.99
N MET A 158 -0.35 -17.34 15.84
CA MET A 158 -1.72 -17.46 15.35
C MET A 158 -1.79 -17.50 13.82
N VAL A 159 -0.78 -16.96 13.11
CA VAL A 159 -0.79 -16.92 11.64
C VAL A 159 -0.74 -18.34 11.07
N GLY A 160 -1.68 -18.67 10.19
CA GLY A 160 -1.82 -20.01 9.63
C GLY A 160 -2.40 -21.06 10.59
N SER A 161 -2.75 -20.70 11.83
CA SER A 161 -3.23 -21.65 12.85
C SER A 161 -4.55 -22.33 12.48
N TRP A 162 -5.30 -21.80 11.51
CA TRP A 162 -6.55 -22.39 11.04
C TRP A 162 -6.38 -23.21 9.75
N CYS A 163 -5.19 -23.23 9.15
CA CYS A 163 -4.92 -23.99 7.91
C CYS A 163 -5.27 -25.47 8.04
N ASP A 164 -4.91 -26.11 9.16
CA ASP A 164 -5.19 -27.53 9.42
C ASP A 164 -6.68 -27.84 9.64
N SER A 165 -7.50 -26.82 9.94
CA SER A 165 -8.92 -26.95 10.29
C SER A 165 -9.84 -26.19 9.34
N VAL A 166 -9.31 -25.72 8.20
CA VAL A 166 -10.03 -24.84 7.25
C VAL A 166 -11.34 -25.43 6.74
N ARG A 167 -11.41 -26.77 6.59
CA ARG A 167 -12.62 -27.47 6.14
C ARG A 167 -13.78 -27.33 7.13
N SER A 168 -13.48 -26.99 8.38
CA SER A 168 -14.45 -26.86 9.47
C SER A 168 -14.97 -25.43 9.64
N LEU A 169 -14.63 -24.52 8.72
CA LEU A 169 -15.07 -23.13 8.80
C LEU A 169 -16.53 -22.94 8.40
N GLU A 170 -17.25 -22.12 9.16
CA GLU A 170 -18.60 -21.66 8.83
C GLU A 170 -18.75 -20.15 9.05
N VAL A 171 -19.06 -19.42 7.99
CA VAL A 171 -19.30 -17.97 8.01
C VAL A 171 -20.81 -17.69 8.12
N ARG A 172 -21.21 -16.78 9.03
CA ARG A 172 -22.63 -16.45 9.30
C ARG A 172 -22.82 -14.96 9.62
N LYS A 173 -24.06 -14.49 9.42
CA LYS A 173 -24.52 -13.15 9.85
C LYS A 173 -24.98 -13.15 11.32
N GLU A 174 -25.57 -14.26 11.75
CA GLU A 174 -26.15 -14.43 13.09
C GLU A 174 -25.39 -15.48 13.90
N PRO A 175 -25.38 -15.39 15.24
CA PRO A 175 -24.78 -16.40 16.09
C PRO A 175 -25.36 -17.79 15.82
N LEU A 176 -24.50 -18.81 15.84
CA LEU A 176 -24.93 -20.19 15.71
C LEU A 176 -25.69 -20.62 16.99
N PRO A 177 -26.95 -21.06 16.90
CA PRO A 177 -27.73 -21.41 18.07
C PRO A 177 -27.25 -22.72 18.70
N GLY A 178 -27.18 -22.75 20.03
CA GLY A 178 -26.93 -23.97 20.79
C GLY A 178 -25.49 -24.48 20.78
N VAL A 179 -24.52 -23.66 20.37
CA VAL A 179 -23.09 -23.96 20.52
C VAL A 179 -22.49 -23.19 21.70
N ASP A 180 -21.58 -23.85 22.40
CA ASP A 180 -20.78 -23.30 23.50
C ASP A 180 -19.31 -23.34 23.07
N TYR A 181 -18.98 -22.46 22.13
CA TYR A 181 -17.63 -22.28 21.58
C TYR A 181 -16.98 -21.09 22.27
N ALA A 182 -15.68 -21.16 22.49
CA ALA A 182 -14.96 -20.01 23.02
C ALA A 182 -14.83 -18.93 21.93
N GLU A 183 -15.03 -17.68 22.30
CA GLU A 183 -14.71 -16.59 21.39
C GLU A 183 -13.19 -16.48 21.27
N PHE A 184 -12.69 -16.56 20.04
CA PHE A 184 -11.31 -16.28 19.69
C PHE A 184 -11.22 -14.80 19.32
N ARG A 185 -10.29 -14.07 19.94
CA ARG A 185 -10.12 -12.62 19.75
C ARG A 185 -8.68 -12.33 19.36
N PRO A 186 -8.30 -12.61 18.10
CA PRO A 186 -7.00 -12.21 17.63
C PRO A 186 -6.97 -10.68 17.52
N ASP A 187 -5.98 -10.07 18.15
CA ASP A 187 -5.78 -8.62 18.14
C ASP A 187 -4.82 -8.23 16.99
N PHE A 188 -5.10 -8.72 15.77
CA PHE A 188 -4.26 -8.42 14.62
C PHE A 188 -4.41 -6.95 14.23
N THR A 189 -3.55 -6.12 14.79
CA THR A 189 -3.39 -4.74 14.41
C THR A 189 -2.15 -4.62 13.54
N ALA A 190 -2.22 -3.89 12.44
CA ALA A 190 -1.01 -3.23 11.99
C ALA A 190 -0.75 -2.11 13.00
N THR A 191 0.40 -2.07 13.67
CA THR A 191 0.85 -0.78 14.25
C THR A 191 0.84 0.24 13.13
N GLU A 192 0.30 1.44 13.42
CA GLU A 192 0.00 2.53 12.48
C GLU A 192 0.71 2.31 11.14
N PRO A 193 -0.01 1.81 10.12
CA PRO A 193 0.59 1.60 8.83
C PRO A 193 1.22 2.93 8.45
N GLY A 194 2.51 2.86 8.14
CA GLY A 194 3.26 4.06 7.80
C GLY A 194 2.40 4.95 6.90
N ARG A 195 2.39 6.24 7.25
CA ARG A 195 1.52 7.26 6.70
C ARG A 195 1.22 7.04 5.21
N PHE A 196 -0.04 6.77 4.86
CA PHE A 196 -0.45 6.69 3.45
C PHE A 196 -0.64 8.06 2.80
N TYR A 197 -0.49 8.11 1.48
CA TYR A 197 -0.61 9.35 0.72
C TYR A 197 -1.51 9.22 -0.50
N LEU A 198 -2.26 10.29 -0.77
CA LEU A 198 -2.95 10.51 -2.04
C LEU A 198 -2.30 11.66 -2.79
N VAL A 199 -2.17 11.52 -4.12
CA VAL A 199 -1.89 12.68 -4.97
C VAL A 199 -3.21 13.34 -5.31
N VAL A 200 -3.36 14.60 -4.93
CA VAL A 200 -4.62 15.34 -5.00
C VAL A 200 -4.44 16.58 -5.85
N ASN A 201 -5.20 16.70 -6.94
CA ASN A 201 -5.41 17.95 -7.67
C ASN A 201 -6.69 18.61 -7.18
N VAL A 202 -6.55 19.69 -6.39
CA VAL A 202 -7.70 20.36 -5.78
C VAL A 202 -8.45 21.28 -6.74
N ASP A 203 -7.79 21.76 -7.80
CA ASP A 203 -8.43 22.62 -8.80
C ASP A 203 -9.43 21.84 -9.65
N LYS A 204 -9.09 20.60 -9.98
CA LYS A 204 -9.92 19.72 -10.81
C LYS A 204 -10.78 18.74 -10.03
N ARG A 205 -10.56 18.63 -8.72
CA ARG A 205 -11.14 17.60 -7.85
C ARG A 205 -10.84 16.20 -8.38
N GLU A 206 -9.57 15.99 -8.69
CA GLU A 206 -9.04 14.73 -9.19
C GLU A 206 -8.00 14.17 -8.20
N GLN A 207 -7.92 12.85 -8.08
CA GLN A 207 -6.95 12.19 -7.21
C GLN A 207 -6.42 10.91 -7.86
N PHE A 208 -5.19 10.52 -7.56
CA PHE A 208 -4.70 9.19 -7.84
C PHE A 208 -3.64 8.76 -6.82
N CYS A 209 -3.57 7.45 -6.59
CA CYS A 209 -2.59 6.63 -5.84
C CYS A 209 -3.41 5.51 -5.17
N SER A 210 -2.77 4.40 -4.80
CA SER A 210 -3.43 3.43 -3.93
C SER A 210 -3.55 4.05 -2.55
N GLU A 211 -4.75 3.96 -1.96
CA GLU A 211 -5.02 4.36 -0.58
C GLU A 211 -4.10 3.68 0.45
N ASP A 212 -3.36 2.64 0.03
CA ASP A 212 -2.57 1.78 0.90
C ASP A 212 -1.05 1.86 0.60
N SER A 213 -0.59 2.91 -0.09
CA SER A 213 0.82 3.07 -0.45
C SER A 213 1.55 4.16 0.35
N LYS A 214 2.56 3.73 1.12
CA LYS A 214 3.59 4.57 1.74
C LYS A 214 4.30 5.44 0.70
N LEU A 215 4.67 6.68 1.04
CA LEU A 215 5.33 7.61 0.12
C LEU A 215 6.60 7.01 -0.47
N MET A 216 7.46 6.43 0.36
CA MET A 216 8.74 5.86 -0.10
C MET A 216 8.56 4.63 -1.00
N ASN A 217 7.43 3.92 -0.89
CA ASN A 217 7.15 2.77 -1.77
C ASN A 217 6.91 3.18 -3.23
N TRP A 218 6.67 4.46 -3.52
CA TRP A 218 6.43 4.93 -4.89
C TRP A 218 7.13 6.22 -5.25
N ALA A 219 7.71 6.94 -4.30
CA ALA A 219 8.44 8.18 -4.53
C ALA A 219 9.87 7.96 -5.05
N TYR A 220 10.22 6.81 -5.65
CA TYR A 220 11.53 6.61 -6.25
C TYR A 220 11.60 7.16 -7.68
N THR A 221 12.80 7.54 -8.09
CA THR A 221 13.10 8.12 -9.39
C THR A 221 12.82 7.07 -10.47
N LYS A 222 11.85 7.37 -11.35
CA LYS A 222 11.30 6.48 -12.41
C LYS A 222 10.21 5.51 -11.94
N ALA A 223 9.69 5.62 -10.72
CA ALA A 223 8.47 4.92 -10.35
C ALA A 223 7.32 5.26 -11.30
N GLY A 224 6.46 4.29 -11.60
CA GLY A 224 5.29 4.49 -12.46
C GLY A 224 4.47 5.70 -12.01
N MET A 225 4.19 5.80 -10.71
CA MET A 225 3.44 6.92 -10.12
C MET A 225 4.13 8.27 -10.26
N VAL A 226 5.45 8.35 -10.01
CA VAL A 226 6.21 9.60 -10.20
C VAL A 226 6.18 10.02 -11.67
N THR A 227 6.36 9.07 -12.60
CA THR A 227 6.27 9.38 -14.03
C THR A 227 4.87 9.85 -14.40
N TYR A 228 3.82 9.24 -13.84
CA TYR A 228 2.45 9.66 -14.07
C TYR A 228 2.18 11.08 -13.55
N LEU A 229 2.60 11.39 -12.31
CA LEU A 229 2.54 12.74 -11.73
C LEU A 229 3.22 13.79 -12.63
N LEU A 230 4.45 13.50 -13.07
CA LEU A 230 5.19 14.41 -13.96
C LEU A 230 4.50 14.57 -15.32
N GLY A 231 3.93 13.49 -15.87
CA GLY A 231 3.16 13.55 -17.11
C GLY A 231 1.90 14.40 -16.98
N LEU A 232 1.18 14.26 -15.87
CA LEU A 232 0.01 15.09 -15.55
C LEU A 232 0.40 16.56 -15.43
N LEU A 233 1.45 16.89 -14.66
CA LEU A 233 1.94 18.26 -14.50
C LEU A 233 2.51 18.87 -15.78
N ALA A 234 2.99 18.06 -16.71
CA ALA A 234 3.42 18.51 -18.04
C ALA A 234 2.23 18.83 -18.96
N GLY A 235 1.05 18.28 -18.68
CA GLY A 235 -0.12 18.36 -19.53
C GLY A 235 -1.37 18.79 -18.76
N PRO A 236 -2.31 17.87 -18.48
CA PRO A 236 -3.63 18.23 -17.97
C PRO A 236 -3.61 18.94 -16.62
N TRP A 237 -2.62 18.71 -15.75
CA TRP A 237 -2.52 19.36 -14.43
C TRP A 237 -1.54 20.54 -14.42
N LYS A 238 -1.12 21.05 -15.59
CA LYS A 238 -0.18 22.15 -15.68
C LYS A 238 -0.74 23.42 -15.03
N GLY A 239 -0.04 23.92 -14.00
CA GLY A 239 -0.40 25.13 -13.27
C GLY A 239 -1.48 24.94 -12.19
N ASP A 240 -1.94 23.69 -12.00
CA ASP A 240 -2.92 23.35 -10.97
C ASP A 240 -2.27 23.23 -9.58
N ARG A 241 -3.07 23.35 -8.53
CA ARG A 241 -2.70 23.02 -7.17
C ARG A 241 -2.74 21.50 -6.98
N VAL A 242 -1.55 20.90 -6.98
CA VAL A 242 -1.34 19.47 -6.75
C VAL A 242 -0.56 19.24 -5.47
N TYR A 243 -1.04 18.32 -4.64
CA TYR A 243 -0.46 17.99 -3.34
C TYR A 243 -0.28 16.48 -3.19
N VAL A 244 0.67 16.07 -2.35
CA VAL A 244 0.81 14.69 -1.87
C VAL A 244 0.34 14.65 -0.43
N VAL A 245 -0.89 14.22 -0.19
CA VAL A 245 -1.60 14.45 1.06
C VAL A 245 -1.53 13.21 1.92
N ALA A 246 -0.95 13.32 3.12
CA ALA A 246 -0.98 12.26 4.12
C ALA A 246 -2.40 12.04 4.68
N HIS A 247 -2.76 10.79 4.97
CA HIS A 247 -4.09 10.45 5.49
C HIS A 247 -4.42 11.04 6.86
N ASP A 248 -3.40 11.15 7.70
CA ASP A 248 -3.45 11.63 9.08
C ASP A 248 -3.15 13.12 9.20
N ALA A 249 -2.86 13.83 8.09
CA ALA A 249 -2.50 15.25 8.08
C ALA A 249 -3.52 16.09 8.88
N PRO A 250 -3.22 16.48 10.14
CA PRO A 250 -4.21 17.12 11.01
C PRO A 250 -4.28 18.63 10.75
N SER A 251 -3.18 19.18 10.26
CA SER A 251 -2.93 20.58 9.97
C SER A 251 -1.78 20.62 8.96
N GLY A 252 -1.97 21.30 7.85
CA GLY A 252 -0.96 21.33 6.79
C GLY A 252 -1.49 21.66 5.42
N TRP A 253 -2.70 22.20 5.32
CA TRP A 253 -3.34 22.59 4.07
C TRP A 253 -3.79 24.07 4.10
N GLU A 254 -3.56 24.74 5.24
CA GLU A 254 -3.68 26.19 5.47
C GLU A 254 -2.57 26.93 4.70
N PHE A 255 -2.68 26.94 3.38
CA PHE A 255 -1.80 27.72 2.51
C PHE A 255 -2.56 28.84 1.84
N PRO A 256 -1.86 29.91 1.42
CA PRO A 256 -2.47 30.97 0.63
C PRO A 256 -3.25 30.41 -0.56
N GLU A 257 -4.40 31.00 -0.86
CA GLU A 257 -5.29 30.67 -1.99
C GLU A 257 -6.15 29.41 -1.82
N ASN A 258 -6.12 28.72 -0.67
CA ASN A 258 -6.99 27.57 -0.39
C ASN A 258 -8.28 27.90 0.39
N ASP A 259 -8.54 29.17 0.74
CA ASP A 259 -9.62 29.59 1.64
C ASP A 259 -11.00 28.96 1.35
N GLU A 260 -11.42 28.87 0.08
CA GLU A 260 -12.71 28.26 -0.29
C GLU A 260 -12.75 26.75 -0.04
N LEU A 261 -11.67 26.05 -0.37
CA LEU A 261 -11.52 24.64 -0.01
C LEU A 261 -11.49 24.50 1.51
N CYS A 262 -10.97 25.53 2.21
CA CYS A 262 -10.96 25.54 3.65
C CYS A 262 -12.31 25.60 4.30
N ASP A 263 -13.12 26.52 3.84
CA ASP A 263 -14.48 26.66 4.30
C ASP A 263 -15.30 25.41 3.98
N THR A 264 -15.03 24.76 2.84
CA THR A 264 -15.68 23.50 2.44
C THR A 264 -15.34 22.35 3.38
N LEU A 265 -14.04 22.13 3.66
CA LEU A 265 -13.59 21.05 4.55
C LEU A 265 -14.05 21.28 6.00
N ALA A 266 -14.05 22.53 6.47
CA ALA A 266 -14.53 22.87 7.82
C ALA A 266 -16.00 22.50 8.06
N GLN A 267 -16.81 22.44 6.98
CA GLN A 267 -18.23 22.08 7.03
C GLN A 267 -18.49 20.60 6.72
N SER A 268 -17.49 19.86 6.25
CA SER A 268 -17.59 18.47 5.84
C SER A 268 -17.50 17.51 7.03
N GLU A 269 -18.10 16.33 6.88
CA GLU A 269 -17.99 15.24 7.85
C GLU A 269 -16.57 14.64 7.82
N GLU A 270 -15.95 14.64 6.65
CA GLU A 270 -14.58 14.25 6.37
C GLU A 270 -13.58 15.32 6.87
N LYS A 271 -12.91 15.03 7.98
CA LYS A 271 -12.07 16.00 8.71
C LYS A 271 -10.71 16.30 8.08
N THR A 272 -10.33 15.60 7.01
CA THR A 272 -9.04 15.79 6.33
C THR A 272 -9.23 15.91 4.82
N LEU A 273 -8.31 16.62 4.16
CA LEU A 273 -8.30 16.70 2.69
C LEU A 273 -8.15 15.31 2.06
N PHE A 274 -7.41 14.40 2.71
CA PHE A 274 -7.30 13.02 2.28
C PHE A 274 -8.67 12.36 2.22
N ALA A 275 -9.39 12.32 3.35
CA ALA A 275 -10.68 11.64 3.45
C ALA A 275 -11.71 12.26 2.51
N TYR A 276 -11.70 13.59 2.40
CA TYR A 276 -12.56 14.32 1.49
C TYR A 276 -12.23 14.02 0.02
N ALA A 277 -10.96 14.00 -0.38
CA ALA A 277 -10.58 13.66 -1.74
C ALA A 277 -10.91 12.21 -2.07
N ALA A 278 -10.66 11.26 -1.16
CA ALA A 278 -11.01 9.85 -1.35
C ALA A 278 -12.52 9.66 -1.61
N ALA A 279 -13.37 10.37 -0.86
CA ALA A 279 -14.82 10.27 -1.00
C ALA A 279 -15.39 11.05 -2.21
N HIS A 280 -14.81 12.20 -2.55
CA HIS A 280 -15.46 13.18 -3.45
C HIS A 280 -14.71 13.46 -4.75
N PHE A 281 -13.43 13.12 -4.85
CA PHE A 281 -12.61 13.40 -6.03
C PHE A 281 -12.62 12.22 -6.99
N LYS A 282 -12.52 12.51 -8.28
CA LYS A 282 -12.52 11.48 -9.31
C LYS A 282 -11.10 10.99 -9.56
N ASN A 283 -10.96 9.70 -9.77
CA ASN A 283 -9.74 9.19 -10.37
C ASN A 283 -9.75 9.52 -11.87
N PRO A 284 -8.75 10.22 -12.43
CA PRO A 284 -8.71 10.57 -13.85
C PRO A 284 -8.63 9.35 -14.78
N GLY A 285 -8.49 8.13 -14.24
CA GLY A 285 -8.42 6.87 -14.98
C GLY A 285 -6.99 6.32 -15.04
N GLY A 286 -6.86 5.00 -15.12
CA GLY A 286 -5.58 4.28 -15.04
C GLY A 286 -4.57 4.58 -16.14
N GLU A 287 -3.33 4.11 -15.92
CA GLU A 287 -2.09 4.27 -16.69
C GLU A 287 -2.25 4.60 -18.20
N ASP A 288 -2.54 5.87 -18.51
CA ASP A 288 -2.45 6.37 -19.88
C ASP A 288 -0.96 6.32 -20.29
N LYS A 289 -0.67 5.47 -21.28
CA LYS A 289 0.69 5.25 -21.78
C LYS A 289 1.33 6.54 -22.24
N ASP A 290 0.57 7.47 -22.84
CA ASP A 290 1.09 8.73 -23.34
C ASP A 290 1.49 9.66 -22.19
N ILE A 291 0.74 9.63 -21.08
CA ILE A 291 1.07 10.37 -19.84
C ILE A 291 2.34 9.80 -19.22
N HIS A 292 2.46 8.48 -19.11
CA HIS A 292 3.66 7.83 -18.58
C HIS A 292 4.90 8.09 -19.44
N GLU A 293 4.80 7.97 -20.76
CA GLU A 293 5.91 8.24 -21.68
C GLU A 293 6.34 9.70 -21.62
N THR A 294 5.37 10.63 -21.53
CA THR A 294 5.66 12.05 -21.35
C THR A 294 6.42 12.29 -20.06
N GLY A 295 5.94 11.72 -18.95
CA GLY A 295 6.56 11.85 -17.63
C GLY A 295 7.96 11.24 -17.54
N ARG A 296 8.20 10.09 -18.19
CA ARG A 296 9.53 9.47 -18.26
C ARG A 296 10.57 10.35 -18.95
N ALA A 297 10.14 11.23 -19.84
CA ALA A 297 11.03 12.13 -20.57
C ALA A 297 11.28 13.47 -19.84
N ILE A 298 10.58 13.73 -18.73
CA ILE A 298 10.80 14.93 -17.91
C ILE A 298 12.13 14.82 -17.18
N ARG A 299 12.89 15.92 -17.21
CA ARG A 299 14.20 16.04 -16.54
C ARG A 299 14.25 17.22 -15.58
N TYR A 300 13.57 18.31 -15.89
CA TYR A 300 13.66 19.55 -15.12
C TYR A 300 12.32 19.85 -14.44
N ILE A 301 12.40 20.31 -13.20
CA ILE A 301 11.27 20.78 -12.41
C ILE A 301 11.57 22.21 -11.98
N TYR A 302 10.69 23.14 -12.29
CA TYR A 302 10.81 24.56 -11.97
C TYR A 302 9.80 24.94 -10.92
N ASN A 303 10.21 25.81 -10.01
CA ASN A 303 9.29 26.55 -9.17
C ASN A 303 9.45 28.05 -9.45
N HIS A 304 8.52 28.61 -10.20
CA HIS A 304 8.59 29.99 -10.66
C HIS A 304 8.36 31.03 -9.55
N ALA A 305 7.69 30.67 -8.46
CA ALA A 305 7.51 31.55 -7.32
C ALA A 305 8.80 31.62 -6.49
N LEU A 306 9.42 30.46 -6.24
CA LEU A 306 10.67 30.38 -5.49
C LEU A 306 11.92 30.74 -6.33
N LYS A 307 11.77 30.86 -7.66
CA LYS A 307 12.87 31.13 -8.61
C LYS A 307 13.99 30.10 -8.50
N VAL A 308 13.64 28.83 -8.40
CA VAL A 308 14.58 27.70 -8.38
C VAL A 308 14.18 26.65 -9.40
N TYR A 309 15.13 25.82 -9.81
CA TYR A 309 14.86 24.62 -10.60
C TYR A 309 15.60 23.41 -10.06
N ILE A 310 15.14 22.21 -10.39
CA ILE A 310 15.78 20.94 -10.08
C ILE A 310 16.10 20.26 -11.41
N ASP A 311 17.35 19.81 -11.60
CA ASP A 311 17.70 18.83 -12.61
C ASP A 311 17.67 17.43 -11.96
N ILE A 312 16.71 16.59 -12.36
CA ILE A 312 16.54 15.23 -11.83
C ILE A 312 17.82 14.40 -12.07
N ALA A 313 18.60 14.70 -13.11
CA ALA A 313 19.86 14.01 -13.38
C ALA A 313 20.96 14.30 -12.35
N HIS A 314 20.84 15.41 -11.60
CA HIS A 314 21.78 15.77 -10.54
C HIS A 314 21.30 15.40 -9.13
N CYS A 315 20.07 14.91 -8.99
CA CYS A 315 19.60 14.35 -7.73
C CYS A 315 20.38 13.06 -7.39
N PRO A 316 20.56 12.71 -6.12
CA PRO A 316 21.27 11.48 -5.74
C PRO A 316 20.73 10.27 -6.48
N GLN A 317 21.58 9.61 -7.27
CA GLN A 317 21.27 8.34 -7.93
C GLN A 317 22.16 7.26 -7.36
N LEU A 318 21.58 6.42 -6.51
CA LEU A 318 22.23 5.18 -6.09
C LEU A 318 22.21 4.18 -7.26
N LYS A 319 23.18 3.26 -7.30
CA LYS A 319 23.31 2.24 -8.37
C LYS A 319 22.04 1.42 -8.59
N GLU A 320 21.24 1.33 -7.55
CA GLU A 320 19.96 0.67 -7.50
C GLU A 320 18.84 1.71 -7.69
N HIS A 321 18.18 1.73 -8.85
CA HIS A 321 17.20 2.77 -9.22
C HIS A 321 15.99 2.92 -8.26
N TRP A 322 15.77 1.94 -7.39
CA TRP A 322 14.70 1.89 -6.40
C TRP A 322 15.04 2.59 -5.09
N THR A 323 16.29 3.04 -4.89
CA THR A 323 16.74 3.73 -3.67
C THR A 323 16.94 5.24 -3.85
N SER A 324 16.64 5.78 -5.02
CA SER A 324 16.81 7.22 -5.33
C SER A 324 15.48 7.95 -5.26
N THR A 325 15.25 8.77 -4.24
CA THR A 325 13.96 9.44 -4.03
C THR A 325 13.72 10.58 -5.02
N ALA A 326 12.60 10.54 -5.73
CA ALA A 326 12.13 11.62 -6.56
C ALA A 326 11.77 12.83 -5.67
N PRO A 327 12.26 14.04 -6.00
CA PRO A 327 12.13 15.17 -5.10
C PRO A 327 10.71 15.74 -5.03
N LEU A 328 9.98 15.70 -6.15
CA LEU A 328 8.70 16.40 -6.26
C LEU A 328 7.62 15.90 -5.30
N PRO A 329 7.39 14.59 -5.12
CA PRO A 329 6.41 14.10 -4.14
C PRO A 329 6.67 14.61 -2.72
N LEU A 330 7.93 14.61 -2.27
CA LEU A 330 8.31 15.09 -0.94
C LEU A 330 8.15 16.60 -0.81
N LEU A 331 8.54 17.38 -1.82
CA LEU A 331 8.39 18.84 -1.82
C LEU A 331 6.92 19.29 -1.76
N LEU A 332 6.01 18.44 -2.26
CA LEU A 332 4.56 18.65 -2.28
C LEU A 332 3.81 17.93 -1.15
N ALA A 333 4.51 17.30 -0.21
CA ALA A 333 3.89 16.51 0.84
C ALA A 333 3.19 17.38 1.90
N LEU A 334 1.93 17.07 2.22
CA LEU A 334 1.15 17.67 3.32
C LEU A 334 1.04 16.68 4.48
N GLY A 335 1.09 17.21 5.72
CA GLY A 335 1.01 16.41 6.94
C GLY A 335 2.31 15.74 7.36
N HIS A 336 3.39 15.93 6.60
CA HIS A 336 4.70 15.36 6.88
C HIS A 336 5.53 16.24 7.83
N HIS A 337 5.01 16.48 9.03
CA HIS A 337 5.75 17.11 10.14
C HIS A 337 6.34 16.00 11.01
N GLY A 338 7.65 16.06 11.28
CA GLY A 338 8.52 15.00 11.80
C GLY A 338 8.28 14.51 13.22
N ASP A 339 7.01 14.38 13.61
CA ASP A 339 6.57 14.05 14.96
C ASP A 339 6.08 12.60 15.07
N MET A 340 6.01 11.86 13.95
CA MET A 340 5.62 10.46 13.89
C MET A 340 6.70 9.69 13.10
N GLU A 341 6.94 8.43 13.48
CA GLU A 341 7.77 7.46 12.75
C GLU A 341 7.19 7.19 11.35
N GLY A 342 7.28 8.18 10.45
CA GLY A 342 6.71 8.17 9.12
C GLY A 342 7.74 7.90 8.03
N ASP A 343 7.25 7.55 6.83
CA ASP A 343 8.04 7.05 5.69
C ASP A 343 9.33 7.79 5.32
N PHE A 344 9.46 9.08 5.64
CA PHE A 344 10.72 9.83 5.46
C PHE A 344 11.13 10.49 6.77
N GLU A 345 11.95 9.80 7.57
CA GLU A 345 12.17 10.16 8.97
C GLU A 345 12.92 11.47 9.23
N ALA A 346 12.64 12.08 10.38
CA ALA A 346 13.40 13.20 10.93
C ALA A 346 14.85 12.76 11.22
N GLY A 347 15.78 13.14 10.33
CA GLY A 347 17.17 12.68 10.36
C GLY A 347 17.69 12.22 8.99
N ASN A 348 16.78 11.95 8.06
CA ASN A 348 17.11 11.79 6.64
C ASN A 348 17.56 13.12 6.03
N ASN A 349 18.44 13.04 5.03
CA ASN A 349 18.93 14.25 4.37
C ASN A 349 17.81 14.88 3.52
N GLY A 350 17.74 16.19 3.48
CA GLY A 350 16.66 16.91 2.79
C GLY A 350 15.31 16.93 3.53
N PHE A 351 15.16 16.30 4.71
CA PHE A 351 13.90 16.29 5.49
C PHE A 351 13.32 17.71 5.72
N ALA A 352 14.18 18.70 5.97
CA ALA A 352 13.77 20.09 6.15
C ALA A 352 13.11 20.74 4.91
N HIS A 353 13.18 20.09 3.75
CA HIS A 353 12.58 20.55 2.50
C HIS A 353 11.21 19.92 2.23
N VAL A 354 10.80 18.90 2.98
CA VAL A 354 9.50 18.25 2.79
C VAL A 354 8.37 19.27 2.97
N GLY A 355 7.43 19.28 2.02
CA GLY A 355 6.29 20.20 1.99
C GLY A 355 6.62 21.67 1.69
N THR A 356 7.90 22.04 1.46
CA THR A 356 8.28 23.45 1.30
C THR A 356 7.76 24.09 0.01
N TRP A 357 7.29 23.30 -0.97
CA TRP A 357 6.75 23.82 -2.23
C TRP A 357 5.22 23.92 -2.23
N CYS A 358 4.54 23.44 -1.19
CA CYS A 358 3.07 23.38 -1.12
C CYS A 358 2.40 24.75 -1.26
N ALA A 359 2.93 25.79 -0.61
CA ALA A 359 2.44 27.16 -0.75
C ALA A 359 2.61 27.75 -2.15
N THR A 360 3.38 27.09 -3.02
CA THR A 360 3.74 27.54 -4.37
C THR A 360 3.35 26.53 -5.45
N ALA A 361 2.48 25.56 -5.14
CA ALA A 361 2.17 24.43 -6.01
C ALA A 361 1.76 24.86 -7.45
N ARG A 362 0.99 25.94 -7.59
CA ARG A 362 0.59 26.51 -8.90
C ARG A 362 1.76 26.96 -9.78
N SER A 363 2.89 27.29 -9.16
CA SER A 363 4.07 27.82 -9.85
C SER A 363 5.01 26.74 -10.33
N ILE A 364 4.61 25.47 -10.25
CA ILE A 364 5.40 24.34 -10.69
C ILE A 364 5.22 24.13 -12.19
N GLU A 365 6.35 24.07 -12.90
CA GLU A 365 6.42 23.69 -14.31
C GLU A 365 7.45 22.58 -14.47
N VAL A 366 7.17 21.60 -15.34
CA VAL A 366 8.09 20.50 -15.63
C VAL A 366 8.44 20.49 -17.11
N SER A 367 9.67 20.11 -17.44
CA SER A 367 10.12 20.07 -18.83
C SER A 367 11.16 18.98 -19.11
N LYS A 368 11.26 18.61 -20.40
CA LYS A 368 12.27 17.66 -20.90
C LYS A 368 13.63 18.33 -21.10
N GLU A 369 13.61 19.58 -21.55
CA GLU A 369 14.77 20.41 -21.87
C GLU A 369 14.79 21.66 -20.98
N PRO A 370 15.95 22.30 -20.75
CA PRO A 370 16.03 23.55 -20.01
C PRO A 370 15.10 24.61 -20.61
N LEU A 371 14.34 25.30 -19.76
CA LEU A 371 13.48 26.39 -20.23
C LEU A 371 14.31 27.58 -20.73
N PRO A 372 14.05 28.08 -21.95
CA PRO A 372 14.82 29.18 -22.51
C PRO A 372 14.59 30.48 -21.73
N GLY A 373 15.67 31.18 -21.40
CA GLY A 373 15.60 32.47 -20.70
C GLY A 373 15.31 32.37 -19.19
N VAL A 374 15.33 31.17 -18.61
CA VAL A 374 15.24 30.94 -17.17
C VAL A 374 16.65 30.75 -16.60
N ASP A 375 17.07 31.68 -15.73
CA ASP A 375 18.39 31.68 -15.08
C ASP A 375 18.24 31.47 -13.56
N TYR A 376 17.38 30.52 -13.18
CA TYR A 376 17.14 30.20 -11.79
C TYR A 376 18.34 29.41 -11.23
N PRO A 377 18.76 29.63 -9.98
CA PRO A 377 19.69 28.71 -9.34
C PRO A 377 19.10 27.30 -9.23
N GLU A 378 19.98 26.32 -9.33
CA GLU A 378 19.62 24.92 -9.13
C GLU A 378 19.42 24.65 -7.63
N PHE A 379 18.31 24.02 -7.29
CA PHE A 379 17.98 23.49 -5.98
C PHE A 379 18.19 21.99 -5.98
N ARG A 380 18.99 21.49 -5.04
CA ARG A 380 19.35 20.08 -4.93
C ARG A 380 18.89 19.58 -3.57
N PRO A 381 17.62 19.16 -3.43
CA PRO A 381 17.18 18.53 -2.20
C PRO A 381 17.78 17.13 -2.18
N ASP A 382 18.78 16.94 -1.31
CA ASP A 382 19.49 15.67 -1.16
C ASP A 382 18.64 14.64 -0.41
N PHE A 383 17.44 14.33 -0.91
CA PHE A 383 16.52 13.38 -0.29
C PHE A 383 17.11 11.96 -0.33
N MET A 384 17.73 11.57 0.78
CA MET A 384 18.33 10.26 0.97
C MET A 384 17.98 9.71 2.34
N GLU A 385 17.62 8.43 2.38
CA GLU A 385 17.41 7.72 3.64
C GLU A 385 18.75 7.54 4.38
N LYS A 386 18.68 7.62 5.71
CA LYS A 386 19.85 7.59 6.60
C LYS A 386 20.73 6.35 6.40
N GLU A 387 20.11 5.20 6.13
CA GLU A 387 20.84 3.94 5.90
C GLU A 387 21.74 3.96 4.66
N TYR A 388 21.44 4.78 3.66
CA TYR A 388 22.24 4.90 2.43
C TYR A 388 23.21 6.08 2.43
N MET A 389 23.13 6.97 3.41
CA MET A 389 24.01 8.15 3.46
C MET A 389 25.49 7.79 3.59
N ASP A 390 25.81 6.78 4.41
CA ASP A 390 27.20 6.39 4.65
C ASP A 390 27.84 5.77 3.40
N ASP A 391 27.09 4.95 2.66
CA ASP A 391 27.53 4.35 1.40
C ASP A 391 27.71 5.43 0.32
N TRP A 392 26.77 6.37 0.18
CA TRP A 392 26.88 7.47 -0.78
C TRP A 392 28.08 8.39 -0.46
N LEU A 393 28.29 8.75 0.80
CA LEU A 393 29.44 9.55 1.23
C LEU A 393 30.78 8.84 0.97
N ARG A 394 30.82 7.51 1.06
CA ARG A 394 31.99 6.72 0.68
C ARG A 394 32.24 6.79 -0.82
N GLU A 395 31.22 6.59 -1.64
CA GLU A 395 31.33 6.65 -3.11
C GLU A 395 31.76 8.03 -3.62
N GLN A 396 31.24 9.12 -3.05
CA GLN A 396 31.66 10.48 -3.42
C GLN A 396 33.12 10.75 -3.08
N LYS A 397 33.61 10.26 -1.94
CA LYS A 397 35.02 10.38 -1.56
C LYS A 397 35.94 9.58 -2.49
N GLU A 398 35.51 8.40 -2.90
CA GLU A 398 36.24 7.56 -3.87
C GLU A 398 36.30 8.24 -5.24
N ALA A 399 35.17 8.78 -5.73
CA ALA A 399 35.09 9.48 -7.01
C ALA A 399 35.88 10.82 -7.03
N ALA A 400 35.98 11.52 -5.89
CA ALA A 400 36.79 12.73 -5.78
C ALA A 400 38.29 12.45 -5.63
N SER A 401 38.67 11.20 -5.34
CA SER A 401 40.07 10.76 -5.18
C SER A 401 40.66 10.11 -6.44
N SER A 402 39.82 9.89 -7.46
CA SER A 402 40.17 9.39 -8.80
C SER A 402 40.16 10.51 -9.82
#